data_AF-A0A1Q3HTD4-F1
#
_entry.id   AF-A0A1Q3HTD4-F1
#
_cell.length_a   1.000
_cell.length_b   1.000
_cell.length_c   1.000
_cell.angle_alpha   90.00
_cell.angle_beta   90.00
_cell.angle_gamma   90.00
#
_symmetry.space_group_name_H-M   'P 1'
#
loop_
_entity.id
_entity.type
_entity.pdbx_description
1 polymer ?
#
loop_
_entity_poly.entity_id
_entity_poly.type
_entity_poly.pdbx_seq_one_letter_code
_entity_poly.pdbx_strand_id
1 'polypeptide(L)'
;MLFFDLEAYAPPDDRNASLSSLTVNPARPGHLLLGGCFFSKRFEDPIPDTPEVQGLWLWNFESEAALLAAIKARFEEEWRRQREEKVRVLGKPAVDLVVCGAGISKFDLPALYCRSLFNEIASPAELFEVFFKSRPIDLANEASFLFPKEPILYPKTTREMAGRLGLQERKGSSKGVWESYESRDYGAIEQRTEQELRLVLEIYKRLQAKIVRASS
;
A
#
# COMPACT_ATOMS: atom_id res chain seq x y z
N MET A 1 -8.44 10.19 1.47
CA MET A 1 -7.90 8.83 1.70
C MET A 1 -6.94 8.49 0.59
N LEU A 2 -5.78 7.92 0.93
CA LEU A 2 -4.78 7.47 -0.05
C LEU A 2 -4.70 5.95 -0.06
N PHE A 3 -5.03 5.34 -1.18
CA PHE A 3 -4.83 3.92 -1.42
C PHE A 3 -3.49 3.71 -2.13
N PHE A 4 -2.72 2.72 -1.72
CA PHE A 4 -1.46 2.40 -2.39
C PHE A 4 -1.00 0.98 -2.15
N ASP A 5 -0.07 0.57 -3.01
CA ASP A 5 0.66 -0.70 -2.97
C ASP A 5 2.08 -0.43 -3.50
N LEU A 6 3.10 -0.91 -2.80
CA LEU A 6 4.51 -0.68 -3.14
C LEU A 6 5.22 -1.96 -3.53
N GLU A 7 6.23 -1.80 -4.39
CA GLU A 7 7.15 -2.87 -4.74
C GLU A 7 8.57 -2.53 -4.32
N ALA A 8 9.31 -3.58 -3.95
CA ALA A 8 10.66 -3.45 -3.45
C ALA A 8 11.55 -4.60 -3.92
N TYR A 9 12.83 -4.30 -3.99
CA TYR A 9 13.87 -5.22 -4.44
C TYR A 9 14.72 -5.71 -3.27
N ALA A 10 14.97 -7.01 -3.25
CA ALA A 10 15.98 -7.64 -2.41
C ALA A 10 17.09 -8.24 -3.31
N PRO A 11 18.38 -8.03 -2.96
CA PRO A 11 19.49 -8.61 -3.69
C PRO A 11 19.50 -10.15 -3.56
N PRO A 12 20.01 -10.89 -4.57
CA PRO A 12 19.98 -12.35 -4.60
C PRO A 12 20.47 -13.03 -3.30
N ASP A 13 21.56 -12.53 -2.73
CA ASP A 13 22.18 -13.09 -1.52
C ASP A 13 21.26 -13.03 -0.29
N ASP A 14 20.35 -12.05 -0.24
CA ASP A 14 19.40 -11.88 0.87
C ASP A 14 18.09 -12.65 0.65
N ARG A 15 17.82 -13.16 -0.57
CA ARG A 15 16.52 -13.77 -0.92
C ARG A 15 16.20 -15.03 -0.13
N ASN A 16 17.23 -15.78 0.25
CA ASN A 16 17.11 -17.05 0.98
C ASN A 16 17.63 -16.94 2.42
N ALA A 17 17.93 -15.73 2.90
CA ALA A 17 18.54 -15.51 4.21
C ALA A 17 17.54 -15.65 5.39
N SER A 18 16.24 -15.80 5.11
CA SER A 18 15.19 -15.87 6.12
C SER A 18 14.07 -16.84 5.74
N LEU A 19 13.47 -17.49 6.74
CA LEU A 19 12.24 -18.27 6.61
C LEU A 19 10.97 -17.39 6.67
N SER A 20 11.13 -16.07 6.86
CA SER A 20 10.03 -15.10 6.86
C SER A 20 9.40 -14.99 5.47
N SER A 21 8.08 -14.81 5.44
CA SER A 21 7.36 -14.46 4.21
C SER A 21 7.69 -13.06 3.68
N LEU A 22 8.27 -12.21 4.52
CA LEU A 22 8.80 -10.91 4.13
C LEU A 22 10.33 -10.98 4.08
N THR A 23 10.86 -11.08 2.86
CA THR A 23 12.29 -11.18 2.56
C THR A 23 12.98 -9.82 2.50
N VAL A 24 12.30 -8.81 1.95
CA VAL A 24 12.84 -7.45 1.82
C VAL A 24 13.05 -6.84 3.20
N ASN A 25 14.22 -6.26 3.43
CA ASN A 25 14.53 -5.48 4.62
C ASN A 25 14.90 -4.05 4.22
N PRO A 26 13.97 -3.09 4.35
CA PRO A 26 14.20 -1.72 3.89
C PRO A 26 15.31 -1.00 4.67
N ALA A 27 15.68 -1.47 5.86
CA ALA A 27 16.77 -0.90 6.64
C ALA A 27 18.17 -1.36 6.21
N ARG A 28 18.29 -2.26 5.22
CA ARG A 28 19.58 -2.78 4.75
C ARG A 28 20.09 -2.05 3.50
N PRO A 29 21.42 -1.88 3.36
CA PRO A 29 22.03 -1.53 2.07
C PRO A 29 21.68 -2.56 0.99
N GLY A 30 21.56 -2.10 -0.26
CA GLY A 30 21.29 -2.96 -1.43
C GLY A 30 19.82 -3.38 -1.62
N HIS A 31 18.97 -3.24 -0.59
CA HIS A 31 17.51 -3.30 -0.75
C HIS A 31 17.02 -1.95 -1.22
N LEU A 32 16.03 -1.92 -2.11
CA LEU A 32 15.54 -0.69 -2.74
C LEU A 32 14.02 -0.67 -2.75
N LEU A 33 13.44 0.52 -2.60
CA LEU A 33 12.07 0.77 -3.03
C LEU A 33 12.07 0.93 -4.55
N LEU A 34 11.29 0.09 -5.25
CA LEU A 34 11.14 0.19 -6.70
C LEU A 34 10.08 1.22 -7.09
N GLY A 35 9.11 1.47 -6.22
CA GLY A 35 8.01 2.38 -6.47
C GLY A 35 6.69 1.79 -6.05
N GLY A 36 5.61 2.29 -6.63
CA GLY A 36 4.28 1.77 -6.37
C GLY A 36 3.18 2.51 -7.11
N CYS A 37 1.97 2.05 -6.87
CA CYS A 37 0.75 2.61 -7.41
C CYS A 37 -0.03 3.34 -6.32
N PHE A 38 -0.68 4.45 -6.68
CA PHE A 38 -1.41 5.32 -5.77
C PHE A 38 -2.77 5.69 -6.34
N PHE A 39 -3.80 5.72 -5.50
CA PHE A 39 -5.15 6.18 -5.84
C PHE A 39 -5.72 7.05 -4.72
N SER A 40 -6.19 8.23 -5.05
CA SER A 40 -6.76 9.16 -4.08
C SER A 40 -8.28 9.16 -4.13
N LYS A 41 -8.87 8.98 -2.96
CA LYS A 41 -10.32 8.90 -2.78
C LYS A 41 -10.74 9.94 -1.73
N ARG A 42 -11.72 10.78 -2.06
CA ARG A 42 -12.43 11.57 -1.04
C ARG A 42 -13.30 10.63 -0.22
N PHE A 43 -13.60 10.96 1.03
CA PHE A 43 -14.37 10.05 1.91
C PHE A 43 -15.76 9.73 1.34
N GLU A 44 -16.46 10.74 0.84
CA GLU A 44 -17.84 10.63 0.35
C GLU A 44 -17.94 10.02 -1.06
N ASP A 45 -16.90 10.20 -1.88
CA ASP A 45 -16.93 9.74 -3.27
C ASP A 45 -16.88 8.20 -3.32
N PRO A 46 -17.70 7.54 -4.16
CA PRO A 46 -17.51 6.13 -4.43
C PRO A 46 -16.18 5.90 -5.16
N ILE A 47 -15.59 4.70 -5.01
CA ILE A 47 -14.49 4.29 -5.89
C ILE A 47 -15.10 4.03 -7.28
N PRO A 48 -14.62 4.71 -8.35
CA PRO A 48 -15.13 4.52 -9.70
C PRO A 48 -14.85 3.10 -10.21
N ASP A 49 -15.54 2.68 -11.27
CA ASP A 49 -15.32 1.34 -11.83
C ASP A 49 -13.98 1.21 -12.57
N THR A 50 -13.49 2.32 -13.13
CA THR A 50 -12.16 2.43 -13.74
C THR A 50 -11.34 3.51 -13.02
N PRO A 51 -10.80 3.22 -11.81
CA PRO A 51 -9.99 4.19 -11.09
C PRO A 51 -8.72 4.52 -11.87
N GLU A 52 -8.39 5.81 -11.94
CA GLU A 52 -7.10 6.27 -12.48
C GLU A 52 -6.04 6.12 -11.40
N VAL A 53 -5.09 5.23 -11.64
CA VAL A 53 -4.01 4.91 -10.71
C VAL A 53 -2.76 5.65 -11.16
N GLN A 54 -2.11 6.34 -10.24
CA GLN A 54 -0.84 7.02 -10.48
C GLN A 54 0.32 6.09 -10.10
N GLY A 55 1.21 5.82 -11.05
CA GLY A 55 2.48 5.12 -10.78
C GLY A 55 3.60 6.10 -10.42
N LEU A 56 4.38 5.79 -9.38
CA LEU A 56 5.65 6.45 -9.07
C LEU A 56 6.73 5.38 -9.01
N TRP A 57 7.67 5.40 -9.96
CA TRP A 57 8.58 4.28 -10.20
C TRP A 57 10.03 4.72 -10.32
N LEU A 58 10.94 3.96 -9.73
CA LEU A 58 12.37 4.26 -9.65
C LEU A 58 13.00 4.60 -11.01
N TRP A 59 12.62 3.90 -12.07
CA TRP A 59 13.13 4.15 -13.43
C TRP A 59 12.60 5.45 -14.08
N ASN A 60 11.64 6.13 -13.45
CA ASN A 60 11.16 7.46 -13.85
C ASN A 60 11.84 8.59 -13.05
N PHE A 61 12.78 8.26 -12.15
CA PHE A 61 13.52 9.21 -11.33
C PHE A 61 15.03 8.99 -11.46
N GLU A 62 15.80 10.02 -11.14
CA GLU A 62 17.28 9.96 -11.20
C GLU A 62 17.88 9.10 -10.08
N SER A 63 17.15 8.88 -8.99
CA SER A 63 17.60 8.13 -7.82
C SER A 63 16.42 7.64 -6.98
N GLU A 64 16.68 6.69 -6.07
CA GLU A 64 15.71 6.31 -5.05
C GLU A 64 15.33 7.51 -4.16
N ALA A 65 16.28 8.41 -3.89
CA ALA A 65 16.00 9.60 -3.11
C ALA A 65 14.98 10.53 -3.80
N ALA A 66 15.11 10.74 -5.11
CA ALA A 66 14.15 11.53 -5.89
C ALA A 66 12.76 10.88 -5.92
N LEU A 67 12.68 9.55 -6.06
CA LEU A 67 11.42 8.80 -5.93
C LEU A 67 10.78 8.98 -4.54
N LEU A 68 11.56 8.80 -3.47
CA LEU A 68 11.07 8.92 -2.10
C LEU A 68 10.60 10.34 -1.78
N ALA A 69 11.30 11.36 -2.28
CA ALA A 69 10.87 12.76 -2.16
C ALA A 69 9.52 12.99 -2.86
N ALA A 70 9.32 12.42 -4.06
CA ALA A 70 8.04 12.51 -4.77
C ALA A 70 6.90 11.79 -4.01
N ILE A 71 7.17 10.61 -3.43
CA ILE A 71 6.18 9.90 -2.60
C ILE A 71 5.86 10.68 -1.33
N LYS A 72 6.87 11.24 -0.64
CA LYS A 72 6.65 12.11 0.53
C LYS A 72 5.74 13.29 0.17
N ALA A 73 6.04 13.99 -0.93
CA ALA A 73 5.22 15.10 -1.42
C ALA A 73 3.78 14.66 -1.72
N ARG A 74 3.59 13.46 -2.28
CA ARG A 74 2.27 12.88 -2.50
C ARG A 74 1.49 12.67 -1.20
N PHE A 75 2.13 12.15 -0.16
CA PHE A 75 1.48 12.02 1.16
C PHE A 75 1.09 13.38 1.73
N GLU A 76 1.99 14.38 1.66
CA GLU A 76 1.73 15.74 2.16
C GLU A 76 0.57 16.43 1.42
N GLU A 77 0.48 16.23 0.10
CA GLU A 77 -0.66 16.68 -0.70
C GLU A 77 -1.97 16.06 -0.22
N GLU A 78 -1.99 14.74 0.02
CA GLU A 78 -3.18 14.03 0.47
C GLU A 78 -3.56 14.37 1.91
N TRP A 79 -2.59 14.65 2.78
CA TRP A 79 -2.82 15.23 4.10
C TRP A 79 -3.59 16.55 4.01
N ARG A 80 -3.14 17.46 3.14
CA ARG A 80 -3.81 18.75 2.93
C ARG A 80 -5.21 18.55 2.38
N ARG A 81 -5.33 17.78 1.29
CA ARG A 81 -6.61 17.51 0.62
C ARG A 81 -7.63 16.90 1.57
N GLN A 82 -7.24 15.93 2.37
CA GLN A 82 -8.18 15.27 3.29
C GLN A 82 -8.67 16.21 4.40
N ARG A 83 -7.81 17.08 4.93
CA ARG A 83 -8.21 18.07 5.94
C ARG A 83 -9.24 19.06 5.38
N GLU A 84 -9.13 19.42 4.11
CA GLU A 84 -10.08 20.30 3.41
C GLU A 84 -11.48 19.67 3.29
N GLU A 85 -11.60 18.33 3.33
CA GLU A 85 -12.90 17.63 3.30
C GLU A 85 -13.72 17.82 4.58
N LYS A 86 -13.09 18.19 5.71
CA LYS A 86 -13.74 18.44 7.02
C LYS A 86 -14.65 17.29 7.51
N VAL A 87 -14.34 16.07 7.09
CA VAL A 87 -15.11 14.87 7.41
C VAL A 87 -15.08 14.58 8.91
N ARG A 88 -16.21 14.09 9.44
CA ARG A 88 -16.33 13.63 10.82
C ARG A 88 -16.68 12.15 10.87
N VAL A 89 -15.91 11.38 11.64
CA VAL A 89 -16.16 9.97 11.92
C VAL A 89 -16.53 9.84 13.40
N LEU A 90 -17.73 9.30 13.68
CA LEU A 90 -18.28 9.22 15.04
C LEU A 90 -18.23 10.57 15.79
N GLY A 91 -18.56 11.65 15.09
CA GLY A 91 -18.57 13.01 15.64
C GLY A 91 -17.19 13.68 15.81
N LYS A 92 -16.08 12.96 15.55
CA LYS A 92 -14.71 13.49 15.66
C LYS A 92 -14.14 13.88 14.28
N PRO A 93 -13.43 15.01 14.15
CA PRO A 93 -12.75 15.37 12.91
C PRO A 93 -11.75 14.30 12.46
N ALA A 94 -11.83 13.89 11.18
CA ALA A 94 -10.87 12.98 10.55
C ALA A 94 -9.66 13.76 9.99
N VAL A 95 -8.85 14.32 10.89
CA VAL A 95 -7.72 15.20 10.55
C VAL A 95 -6.45 14.46 10.15
N ASP A 96 -6.33 13.20 10.58
CA ASP A 96 -5.19 12.32 10.27
C ASP A 96 -5.38 11.67 8.90
N LEU A 97 -4.40 11.75 8.00
CA LEU A 97 -4.49 11.11 6.68
C LEU A 97 -4.82 9.63 6.84
N VAL A 98 -5.94 9.22 6.25
CA VAL A 98 -6.32 7.82 6.20
C VAL A 98 -5.68 7.20 4.96
N VAL A 99 -4.88 6.17 5.20
CA VAL A 99 -4.24 5.37 4.15
C VAL A 99 -4.86 3.99 4.09
N CYS A 100 -4.85 3.34 2.93
CA CYS A 100 -5.45 2.01 2.78
C CYS A 100 -4.67 1.14 1.78
N GLY A 101 -4.56 -0.15 2.11
CA GLY A 101 -3.93 -1.16 1.28
C GLY A 101 -4.02 -2.52 1.96
N ALA A 102 -3.32 -3.52 1.44
CA ALA A 102 -3.26 -4.85 2.03
C ALA A 102 -1.83 -5.16 2.49
N GLY A 103 -1.60 -5.23 3.81
CA GLY A 103 -0.27 -5.43 4.38
C GLY A 103 0.54 -4.15 4.58
N ILE A 104 -0.05 -2.97 4.30
CA ILE A 104 0.64 -1.67 4.33
C ILE A 104 1.22 -1.31 5.70
N SER A 105 0.62 -1.80 6.80
CA SER A 105 1.13 -1.54 8.14
C SER A 105 2.35 -2.39 8.46
N LYS A 106 2.46 -3.57 7.84
CA LYS A 106 3.55 -4.51 8.05
C LYS A 106 4.77 -4.14 7.21
N PHE A 107 4.57 -3.69 5.98
CA PHE A 107 5.67 -3.45 5.04
C PHE A 107 5.72 -2.03 4.51
N ASP A 108 4.70 -1.58 3.80
CA ASP A 108 4.81 -0.38 2.96
C ASP A 108 5.11 0.90 3.75
N LEU A 109 4.38 1.17 4.84
CA LEU A 109 4.64 2.33 5.69
C LEU A 109 6.02 2.25 6.38
N PRO A 110 6.41 1.13 7.02
CA PRO A 110 7.78 0.95 7.49
C PRO A 110 8.84 1.11 6.40
N ALA A 111 8.59 0.61 5.19
CA ALA A 111 9.52 0.71 4.07
C ALA A 111 9.74 2.16 3.65
N LEU A 112 8.66 2.93 3.48
CA LEU A 112 8.75 4.36 3.20
C LEU A 112 9.56 5.10 4.27
N TYR A 113 9.30 4.85 5.55
CA TYR A 113 10.05 5.46 6.65
C TYR A 113 11.54 5.07 6.63
N CYS A 114 11.85 3.77 6.61
CA CYS A 114 13.22 3.27 6.63
C CYS A 114 14.02 3.72 5.41
N ARG A 115 13.45 3.63 4.21
CA ARG A 115 14.13 4.04 2.98
C ARG A 115 14.32 5.56 2.92
N SER A 116 13.35 6.34 3.40
CA SER A 116 13.48 7.79 3.49
C SER A 116 14.54 8.23 4.49
N LEU A 117 14.67 7.53 5.62
CA LEU A 117 15.77 7.75 6.56
C LEU A 117 17.12 7.40 5.95
N PHE A 118 17.22 6.24 5.30
CA PHE A 118 18.44 5.76 4.69
C PHE A 118 18.95 6.69 3.58
N ASN A 119 18.03 7.35 2.88
CA ASN A 119 18.32 8.32 1.81
C ASN A 119 18.27 9.79 2.28
N GLU A 120 18.23 10.05 3.59
CA GLU A 120 18.27 11.40 4.17
C GLU A 120 17.20 12.38 3.62
N ILE A 121 16.00 11.88 3.33
CA ILE A 121 14.93 12.65 2.66
C ILE A 121 14.38 13.78 3.54
N ALA A 122 14.31 13.55 4.85
CA ALA A 122 13.89 14.51 5.85
C ALA A 122 14.34 14.05 7.24
N SER A 123 14.11 14.87 8.27
CA SER A 123 14.43 14.48 9.64
C SER A 123 13.57 13.28 10.09
N PRO A 124 14.05 12.44 11.04
CA PRO A 124 13.24 11.35 11.57
C PRO A 124 11.88 11.79 12.13
N ALA A 125 11.84 12.97 12.75
CA ALA A 125 10.61 13.55 13.28
C ALA A 125 9.62 13.87 12.15
N GLU A 126 10.05 14.53 11.08
CA GLU A 126 9.17 14.83 9.93
C GLU A 126 8.69 13.55 9.22
N LEU A 127 9.56 12.55 9.04
CA LEU A 127 9.17 11.29 8.43
C LEU A 127 8.15 10.53 9.29
N PHE A 128 8.27 10.61 10.62
CA PHE A 128 7.29 10.07 11.54
C PHE A 128 5.93 10.80 11.40
N GLU A 129 5.93 12.13 11.32
CA GLU A 129 4.72 12.93 11.10
C GLU A 129 4.01 12.57 9.78
N VAL A 130 4.77 12.36 8.70
CA VAL A 130 4.20 12.07 7.39
C VAL A 130 3.65 10.65 7.29
N PHE A 131 4.45 9.64 7.67
CA PHE A 131 4.10 8.24 7.45
C PHE A 131 3.40 7.59 8.65
N PHE A 132 3.90 7.77 9.87
CA PHE A 132 3.41 7.04 11.04
C PHE A 132 2.28 7.72 11.81
N LYS A 133 2.03 9.02 11.60
CA LYS A 133 0.78 9.64 12.06
C LYS A 133 -0.41 9.43 11.12
N SER A 134 -0.20 8.79 9.97
CA SER A 134 -1.32 8.33 9.14
C SER A 134 -2.14 7.27 9.88
N ARG A 135 -3.41 7.12 9.51
CA ARG A 135 -4.31 6.08 10.02
C ARG A 135 -4.49 4.98 8.98
N PRO A 136 -3.79 3.85 9.09
CA PRO A 136 -3.92 2.77 8.14
C PRO A 136 -5.23 2.01 8.33
N ILE A 137 -5.96 1.83 7.23
CA ILE A 137 -6.95 0.77 7.03
C ILE A 137 -6.23 -0.35 6.30
N ASP A 138 -5.65 -1.27 7.07
CA ASP A 138 -4.96 -2.44 6.54
C ASP A 138 -5.96 -3.57 6.31
N LEU A 139 -6.35 -3.78 5.05
CA LEU A 139 -7.39 -4.73 4.68
C LEU A 139 -7.07 -6.16 5.14
N ALA A 140 -5.79 -6.51 5.23
CA ALA A 140 -5.37 -7.81 5.74
C ALA A 140 -5.91 -8.06 7.16
N ASN A 141 -6.02 -7.01 7.98
CA ASN A 141 -6.55 -7.09 9.34
C ASN A 141 -8.08 -6.94 9.36
N GLU A 142 -8.60 -5.97 8.62
CA GLU A 142 -10.03 -5.59 8.63
C GLU A 142 -10.95 -6.65 8.03
N ALA A 143 -10.45 -7.53 7.16
CA ALA A 143 -11.27 -8.53 6.48
C ALA A 143 -11.49 -9.83 7.27
N SER A 144 -11.01 -9.92 8.52
CA SER A 144 -11.08 -11.14 9.33
C SER A 144 -12.50 -11.69 9.48
N PHE A 145 -13.52 -10.82 9.52
CA PHE A 145 -14.94 -11.22 9.60
C PHE A 145 -15.44 -12.02 8.39
N LEU A 146 -14.73 -12.00 7.25
CA LEU A 146 -15.04 -12.86 6.10
C LEU A 146 -14.72 -14.34 6.35
N PHE A 147 -14.03 -14.66 7.44
CA PHE A 147 -13.54 -15.99 7.79
C PHE A 147 -14.11 -16.44 9.15
N PRO A 148 -15.44 -16.59 9.30
CA PRO A 148 -16.08 -16.85 10.59
C PRO A 148 -15.73 -18.22 11.22
N LYS A 149 -15.07 -19.10 10.46
CA LYS A 149 -14.59 -20.41 10.95
C LYS A 149 -13.18 -20.34 11.53
N GLU A 150 -12.48 -19.23 11.38
CA GLU A 150 -11.15 -19.04 11.93
C GLU A 150 -11.26 -18.58 13.40
N PRO A 151 -10.73 -19.35 14.37
CA PRO A 151 -10.82 -18.97 15.79
C PRO A 151 -9.90 -17.81 16.18
N ILE A 152 -8.98 -17.39 15.30
CA ILE A 152 -8.00 -16.33 15.55
C ILE A 152 -8.14 -15.19 14.55
N LEU A 153 -7.91 -13.96 15.02
CA LEU A 153 -7.82 -12.76 14.18
C LEU A 153 -6.45 -12.72 13.49
N TYR A 154 -6.25 -13.64 12.55
CA TYR A 154 -5.03 -13.74 11.76
C TYR A 154 -5.15 -12.93 10.45
N PRO A 155 -4.18 -12.06 10.13
CA PRO A 155 -4.20 -11.26 8.91
C PRO A 155 -4.36 -12.12 7.65
N LYS A 156 -5.18 -11.64 6.70
CA LYS A 156 -5.52 -12.37 5.48
C LYS A 156 -4.77 -11.79 4.29
N THR A 157 -4.32 -12.67 3.41
CA THR A 157 -3.74 -12.27 2.13
C THR A 157 -4.80 -11.68 1.21
N THR A 158 -4.40 -10.80 0.28
CA THR A 158 -5.27 -10.25 -0.76
C THR A 158 -6.02 -11.35 -1.51
N ARG A 159 -5.33 -12.46 -1.79
CA ARG A 159 -5.89 -13.66 -2.41
C ARG A 159 -7.03 -14.28 -1.61
N GLU A 160 -6.83 -14.51 -0.32
CA GLU A 160 -7.86 -15.11 0.53
C GLU A 160 -9.09 -14.20 0.60
N MET A 161 -8.89 -12.90 0.77
CA MET A 161 -9.96 -11.90 0.77
C MET A 161 -10.74 -11.90 -0.56
N ALA A 162 -10.03 -11.84 -1.69
CA ALA A 162 -10.61 -11.88 -3.02
C ALA A 162 -11.45 -13.14 -3.23
N GLY A 163 -10.92 -14.31 -2.84
CA GLY A 163 -11.62 -15.59 -2.93
C GLY A 163 -12.93 -15.60 -2.11
N ARG A 164 -12.93 -15.04 -0.90
CA ARG A 164 -14.16 -14.91 -0.08
C ARG A 164 -15.19 -13.95 -0.66
N LEU A 165 -14.75 -12.98 -1.45
CA LEU A 165 -15.60 -11.97 -2.08
C LEU A 165 -16.04 -12.36 -3.50
N GLY A 166 -15.61 -13.52 -4.01
CA GLY A 166 -15.93 -13.99 -5.36
C GLY A 166 -15.24 -13.18 -6.45
N LEU A 167 -14.11 -12.53 -6.13
CA LEU A 167 -13.32 -11.76 -7.08
C LEU A 167 -12.33 -12.67 -7.80
N GLN A 168 -12.17 -12.47 -9.10
CA GLN A 168 -11.15 -13.18 -9.87
C GLN A 168 -9.77 -12.53 -9.63
N GLU A 169 -8.81 -13.34 -9.21
CA GLU A 169 -7.42 -12.94 -9.12
C GLU A 169 -6.69 -13.29 -10.43
N ARG A 170 -5.97 -12.33 -11.01
CA ARG A 170 -4.96 -12.61 -12.03
C ARG A 170 -3.63 -12.76 -11.31
N LYS A 171 -3.01 -13.93 -11.40
CA LYS A 171 -1.77 -14.29 -10.69
C LYS A 171 -0.61 -13.36 -11.04
N GLY A 172 0.15 -12.95 -10.01
CA GLY A 172 1.56 -12.59 -10.05
C GLY A 172 2.22 -13.05 -8.74
N SER A 173 3.50 -13.43 -8.73
CA SER A 173 4.24 -13.72 -7.50
C SER A 173 5.34 -12.69 -7.30
N SER A 174 5.66 -12.32 -6.06
CA SER A 174 6.73 -11.36 -5.73
C SER A 174 8.11 -11.79 -6.24
N LYS A 175 8.36 -13.09 -6.39
CA LYS A 175 9.58 -13.61 -7.06
C LYS A 175 9.70 -13.11 -8.51
N GLY A 176 8.55 -12.93 -9.17
CA GLY A 176 8.49 -12.37 -10.51
C GLY A 176 8.93 -10.91 -10.56
N VAL A 177 8.74 -10.11 -9.50
CA VAL A 177 9.15 -8.69 -9.52
C VAL A 177 10.66 -8.53 -9.50
N TRP A 178 11.37 -9.35 -8.72
CA TRP A 178 12.83 -9.27 -8.70
C TRP A 178 13.44 -9.72 -10.03
N GLU A 179 12.93 -10.80 -10.60
CA GLU A 179 13.33 -11.29 -11.93
C GLU A 179 13.03 -10.24 -13.01
N SER A 180 11.82 -9.66 -13.01
CA SER A 180 11.43 -8.57 -13.92
C SER A 180 12.34 -7.34 -13.75
N TYR A 181 12.71 -6.98 -12.53
CA TYR A 181 13.60 -5.85 -12.29
C TYR A 181 15.01 -6.10 -12.83
N GLU A 182 15.55 -7.29 -12.59
CA GLU A 182 16.86 -7.73 -13.09
C GLU A 182 16.89 -7.80 -14.62
N SER A 183 15.80 -8.25 -15.25
CA SER A 183 15.66 -8.29 -16.70
C SER A 183 15.19 -6.96 -17.31
N ARG A 184 15.00 -5.91 -16.50
CA ARG A 184 14.47 -4.59 -16.89
C ARG A 184 13.08 -4.63 -17.55
N ASP A 185 12.29 -5.65 -17.25
CA ASP A 185 10.88 -5.72 -17.62
C ASP A 185 10.03 -4.90 -16.64
N TYR A 186 10.24 -3.58 -16.67
CA TYR A 186 9.56 -2.65 -15.77
C TYR A 186 8.05 -2.61 -16.03
N GLY A 187 7.63 -2.76 -17.29
CA GLY A 187 6.21 -2.79 -17.65
C GLY A 187 5.44 -3.92 -16.96
N ALA A 188 6.05 -5.09 -16.79
CA ALA A 188 5.45 -6.19 -16.05
C ALA A 188 5.27 -5.86 -14.55
N ILE A 189 6.21 -5.12 -13.95
CA ILE A 189 6.11 -4.68 -12.55
C ILE A 189 4.96 -3.67 -12.42
N GLU A 190 4.94 -2.63 -13.26
CA GLU A 190 3.89 -1.60 -13.23
C GLU A 190 2.50 -2.21 -13.40
N GLN A 191 2.34 -3.06 -14.41
CA GLN A 191 1.06 -3.69 -14.71
C GLN A 191 0.58 -4.59 -13.56
N ARG A 192 1.50 -5.32 -12.92
CA ARG A 192 1.16 -6.19 -11.77
C ARG A 192 0.70 -5.35 -10.59
N THR A 193 1.47 -4.35 -10.17
CA THR A 193 1.14 -3.52 -9.01
C THR A 193 -0.13 -2.71 -9.24
N GLU A 194 -0.37 -2.24 -10.46
CA GLU A 194 -1.64 -1.58 -10.80
C GLU A 194 -2.83 -2.54 -10.64
N GLN A 195 -2.70 -3.79 -11.11
CA GLN A 195 -3.74 -4.81 -10.93
C GLN A 195 -3.96 -5.16 -9.46
N GLU A 196 -2.89 -5.24 -8.65
CA GLU A 196 -2.97 -5.50 -7.22
C GLU A 196 -3.68 -4.36 -6.48
N LEU A 197 -3.34 -3.10 -6.78
CA LEU A 197 -4.05 -1.96 -6.23
C LEU A 197 -5.52 -1.91 -6.66
N ARG A 198 -5.83 -2.20 -7.93
CA ARG A 198 -7.22 -2.29 -8.40
C ARG A 198 -8.01 -3.38 -7.69
N LEU A 199 -7.39 -4.52 -7.39
CA LEU A 199 -8.01 -5.59 -6.60
C LEU A 199 -8.25 -5.14 -5.15
N VAL A 200 -7.29 -4.45 -4.53
CA VAL A 200 -7.43 -3.85 -3.20
C VAL A 200 -8.61 -2.86 -3.16
N LEU A 201 -8.75 -2.02 -4.17
CA LEU A 201 -9.87 -1.08 -4.30
C LEU A 201 -11.22 -1.82 -4.39
N GLU A 202 -11.31 -2.88 -5.18
CA GLU A 202 -12.54 -3.69 -5.29
C GLU A 202 -12.85 -4.43 -3.98
N ILE A 203 -11.84 -4.97 -3.30
CA ILE A 203 -12.02 -5.58 -1.97
C ILE A 203 -12.59 -4.53 -1.00
N TYR A 204 -11.99 -3.32 -0.95
CA TYR A 204 -12.50 -2.23 -0.11
C TYR A 204 -13.97 -1.90 -0.44
N LYS A 205 -14.33 -1.74 -1.73
CA LYS A 205 -15.73 -1.50 -2.16
C LYS A 205 -16.68 -2.56 -1.61
N ARG A 206 -16.31 -3.84 -1.71
CA ARG A 206 -17.14 -4.97 -1.26
C ARG A 206 -17.26 -5.04 0.26
N LEU A 207 -16.18 -4.78 0.99
CA LEU A 207 -16.20 -4.72 2.45
C LEU A 207 -17.07 -3.55 2.93
N GLN A 208 -16.89 -2.37 2.36
CA GLN A 208 -17.69 -1.19 2.67
C GLN A 208 -19.19 -1.46 2.43
N ALA A 209 -19.56 -2.04 1.29
CA ALA A 209 -20.95 -2.39 0.99
C ALA A 209 -21.56 -3.39 1.99
N LYS A 210 -20.76 -4.33 2.52
CA LYS A 210 -21.22 -5.27 3.55
C LYS A 210 -21.45 -4.58 4.90
N ILE A 211 -20.60 -3.63 5.29
CA ILE A 211 -20.76 -2.85 6.52
C ILE A 211 -22.04 -2.01 6.47
N VAL A 212 -22.26 -1.30 5.36
CA VAL A 212 -23.46 -0.46 5.18
C VAL A 212 -24.73 -1.31 5.25
N ARG A 213 -24.76 -2.48 4.59
CA ARG A 213 -25.91 -3.40 4.62
C ARG A 213 -26.17 -4.05 5.97
N ALA A 214 -25.15 -4.23 6.80
CA ALA A 214 -25.34 -4.76 8.16
C ALA A 214 -26.00 -3.74 9.11
N SER A 215 -26.06 -2.47 8.71
CA SER A 215 -26.62 -1.36 9.48
C SER A 215 -28.01 -0.92 8.98
N SER A 216 -28.55 -1.59 7.94
CA SER A 216 -29.87 -1.37 7.35
C SER A 216 -30.76 -2.59 7.55
#